data_AF-A0A2N9YIJ0-F1
#
_entry.id   AF-A0A2N9YIJ0-F1
#
_cell.length_a   1.000
_cell.length_b   1.000
_cell.length_c   1.000
_cell.angle_alpha   90.00
_cell.angle_beta   90.00
_cell.angle_gamma   90.00
#
_symmetry.space_group_name_H-M   'P 1'
#
loop_
_entity.id
_entity.type
_entity.pdbx_description
1 polymer ?
#
loop_
_entity_poly.entity_id
_entity_poly.type
_entity_poly.pdbx_seq_one_letter_code
_entity_poly.pdbx_strand_id
1 'polypeptide(L)'
;MLLKKLLIISIIFWLAGCSGLLPEVNTTIQTPWQSFDEVKISFDNVEPMVTTVDKLKKLGIEPFVTPNVKLLNYLDLVQRFIPNSSITLADLPDAIRSCLAMKEKCQGYEMIPIERNSKRYGNVILDVLNFRRQTKITGWRFQALLVLQEDLVVYKLWSGEPHILEYEDRKNPLGPLQDVGRVLSVFD
;
A
#
# COMPACT_ATOMS: atom_id res chain seq x y z
N MET A 1 -0.35 60.98 -10.16
CA MET A 1 0.20 59.79 -10.88
C MET A 1 0.86 58.76 -9.96
N LEU A 2 1.50 59.14 -8.84
CA LEU A 2 2.10 58.18 -7.88
C LEU A 2 1.09 57.26 -7.18
N LEU A 3 -0.09 57.76 -6.79
CA LEU A 3 -1.12 56.97 -6.11
C LEU A 3 -1.68 55.82 -6.99
N LYS A 4 -1.87 56.09 -8.30
CA LYS A 4 -2.26 55.07 -9.29
C LYS A 4 -1.17 54.00 -9.48
N LYS A 5 0.11 54.38 -9.46
CA LYS A 5 1.22 53.43 -9.55
C LYS A 5 1.31 52.53 -8.30
N LEU A 6 1.07 53.07 -7.11
CA LEU A 6 1.05 52.29 -5.86
C LEU A 6 -0.09 51.24 -5.85
N LEU A 7 -1.25 51.61 -6.39
CA LEU A 7 -2.43 50.74 -6.44
C LEU A 7 -2.26 49.57 -7.43
N ILE A 8 -1.58 49.82 -8.55
CA ILE A 8 -1.23 48.77 -9.53
C ILE A 8 -0.20 47.79 -8.96
N ILE A 9 0.79 48.28 -8.20
CA ILE A 9 1.81 47.42 -7.57
C ILE A 9 1.18 46.54 -6.47
N SER A 10 0.22 47.06 -5.72
CA SER A 10 -0.55 46.28 -4.73
C SER A 10 -1.35 45.15 -5.37
N ILE A 11 -2.01 45.40 -6.51
CA ILE A 11 -2.75 44.39 -7.26
C ILE A 11 -1.84 43.27 -7.79
N ILE A 12 -0.64 43.60 -8.27
CA ILE A 12 0.33 42.61 -8.75
C ILE A 12 0.85 41.72 -7.61
N PHE A 13 0.96 42.27 -6.38
CA PHE A 13 1.39 41.51 -5.20
C PHE A 13 0.32 40.50 -4.73
N TRP A 14 -0.96 40.78 -4.95
CA TRP A 14 -2.06 39.84 -4.67
C TRP A 14 -2.20 38.74 -5.73
N LEU A 15 -1.69 38.97 -6.94
CA LEU A 15 -1.69 37.98 -8.04
C LEU A 15 -0.48 37.05 -8.04
N ALA A 16 0.53 37.31 -7.20
CA ALA A 16 1.60 36.36 -6.88
C ALA A 16 1.07 35.25 -5.95
N GLY A 17 0.00 34.57 -6.38
CA GLY A 17 -0.60 33.44 -5.68
C GLY A 17 0.38 32.27 -5.66
N CYS A 18 0.62 31.73 -4.47
CA CYS A 18 1.53 30.63 -4.18
C CYS A 18 1.40 29.48 -5.19
N SER A 19 2.45 29.22 -5.96
CA SER A 19 2.57 28.12 -6.93
C SER A 19 2.63 26.72 -6.29
N GLY A 20 2.05 26.54 -5.09
CA GLY A 20 2.08 25.31 -4.30
C GLY A 20 0.81 25.08 -3.47
N LEU A 21 -0.35 25.60 -3.91
CA LEU A 21 -1.58 25.57 -3.11
C LEU A 21 -2.33 24.22 -3.12
N LEU A 22 -1.90 23.26 -3.95
CA LEU A 22 -2.57 21.96 -4.02
C LEU A 22 -1.98 20.98 -2.99
N PRO A 23 -2.81 20.24 -2.23
CA PRO A 23 -2.35 19.24 -1.30
C PRO A 23 -1.54 18.13 -1.99
N GLU A 24 -0.42 17.76 -1.38
CA GLU A 24 0.32 16.54 -1.65
C GLU A 24 0.17 15.61 -0.45
N VAL A 25 -0.13 14.34 -0.68
CA VAL A 25 -0.31 13.32 0.35
C VAL A 25 0.70 12.22 0.11
N ASN A 26 1.62 12.07 1.05
CA ASN A 26 2.55 10.96 1.07
C ASN A 26 2.04 9.93 2.08
N THR A 27 1.76 8.73 1.59
CA THR A 27 1.40 7.57 2.40
C THR A 27 2.56 6.59 2.33
N THR A 28 3.44 6.69 3.32
CA THR A 28 4.49 5.70 3.56
C THR A 28 4.10 4.89 4.77
N ILE A 29 4.04 3.59 4.60
CA ILE A 29 3.90 2.68 5.74
C ILE A 29 5.29 2.55 6.39
N GLN A 30 5.37 2.72 7.71
CA GLN A 30 6.60 2.51 8.47
C GLN A 30 7.02 1.05 8.32
N THR A 31 7.94 0.79 7.39
CA THR A 31 8.55 -0.52 7.14
C THR A 31 10.07 -0.33 7.08
N PRO A 32 10.86 -1.38 7.35
CA PRO A 32 12.31 -1.24 7.36
C PRO A 32 12.91 -0.94 5.98
N TRP A 33 12.13 -1.09 4.90
CA TRP A 33 12.59 -0.92 3.52
C TRP A 33 12.11 0.40 2.92
N GLN A 34 12.99 1.05 2.16
CA GLN A 34 12.74 2.32 1.47
C GLN A 34 12.40 2.14 -0.02
N SER A 35 12.63 0.95 -0.58
CA SER A 35 12.37 0.69 -2.00
C SER A 35 11.95 -0.74 -2.26
N PHE A 36 11.28 -0.94 -3.40
CA PHE A 36 10.91 -2.27 -3.88
C PHE A 36 12.11 -3.22 -3.98
N ASP A 37 13.24 -2.73 -4.52
CA ASP A 37 14.45 -3.55 -4.70
C ASP A 37 15.06 -3.96 -3.36
N GLU A 38 15.03 -3.08 -2.36
CA GLU A 38 15.52 -3.39 -1.02
C GLU A 38 14.70 -4.51 -0.36
N VAL A 39 13.36 -4.42 -0.45
CA VAL A 39 12.47 -5.50 0.03
C VAL A 39 12.78 -6.80 -0.72
N LYS A 40 12.94 -6.73 -2.04
CA LYS A 40 13.22 -7.89 -2.89
C LYS A 40 14.53 -8.56 -2.50
N ILE A 41 15.59 -7.79 -2.25
CA ILE A 41 16.89 -8.32 -1.79
C ILE A 41 16.73 -9.02 -0.44
N SER A 42 16.04 -8.40 0.53
CA SER A 42 15.79 -9.05 1.83
C SER A 42 14.98 -10.34 1.69
N PHE A 43 13.98 -10.37 0.81
CA PHE A 43 13.18 -11.55 0.51
C PHE A 43 13.98 -12.65 -0.21
N ASP A 44 14.89 -12.27 -1.11
CA ASP A 44 15.72 -13.22 -1.86
C ASP A 44 16.69 -13.97 -0.94
N ASN A 45 17.19 -13.32 0.10
CA ASN A 45 18.03 -13.91 1.15
C ASN A 45 17.30 -14.93 2.04
N VAL A 46 15.98 -15.08 1.91
CA VAL A 46 15.21 -16.14 2.59
C VAL A 46 15.29 -17.41 1.75
N GLU A 47 16.07 -18.38 2.20
CA GLU A 47 16.17 -19.71 1.59
C GLU A 47 15.20 -20.70 2.25
N PRO A 48 14.25 -21.30 1.50
CA PRO A 48 13.39 -22.36 2.01
C PRO A 48 14.21 -23.56 2.50
N MET A 49 13.72 -24.23 3.55
CA MET A 49 14.36 -25.35 4.26
C MET A 49 15.68 -25.01 4.97
N VAL A 50 16.12 -23.75 4.94
CA VAL A 50 17.36 -23.29 5.58
C VAL A 50 17.10 -22.13 6.55
N THR A 51 16.23 -21.20 6.17
CA THR A 51 16.00 -19.98 6.93
C THR A 51 15.10 -20.24 8.13
N THR A 52 15.56 -19.86 9.32
CA THR A 52 14.80 -19.96 10.56
C THR A 52 14.09 -18.66 10.92
N VAL A 53 13.13 -18.74 11.84
CA VAL A 53 12.45 -17.57 12.42
C VAL A 53 13.46 -16.54 12.96
N ASP A 54 14.52 -16.96 13.65
CA ASP A 54 15.54 -16.04 14.16
C ASP A 54 16.30 -15.31 13.05
N LYS A 55 16.51 -15.95 11.90
CA LYS A 55 17.09 -15.29 10.73
C LYS A 55 16.11 -14.30 10.11
N LEU A 56 14.81 -14.62 10.07
CA LEU A 56 13.77 -13.68 9.62
C LEU A 56 13.69 -12.44 10.50
N LYS A 57 13.80 -12.59 11.83
CA LYS A 57 13.86 -11.46 12.77
C LYS A 57 15.03 -10.51 12.44
N LYS A 58 16.20 -11.06 12.15
CA LYS A 58 17.39 -10.28 11.73
C LYS A 58 17.20 -9.57 10.39
N LEU A 59 16.32 -10.07 9.53
CA LEU A 59 15.94 -9.45 8.27
C LEU A 59 14.79 -8.44 8.43
N GLY A 60 14.30 -8.22 9.66
CA GLY A 60 13.18 -7.33 9.94
C GLY A 60 11.82 -7.92 9.55
N ILE A 61 11.70 -9.25 9.41
CA ILE A 61 10.45 -9.94 9.06
C ILE A 61 9.92 -10.65 10.32
N GLU A 62 9.34 -9.89 11.25
CA GLU A 62 8.78 -10.41 12.49
C GLU A 62 7.38 -9.82 12.77
N PRO A 63 6.31 -10.62 12.83
CA PRO A 63 4.95 -10.11 13.01
C PRO A 63 4.69 -9.32 14.30
N PHE A 64 5.47 -9.58 15.35
CA PHE A 64 5.27 -8.98 16.67
C PHE A 64 6.06 -7.68 16.88
N VAL A 65 6.99 -7.36 15.98
CA VAL A 65 7.91 -6.22 16.13
C VAL A 65 7.90 -5.35 14.88
N THR A 66 7.87 -5.96 13.70
CA THR A 66 7.84 -5.24 12.43
C THR A 66 6.41 -4.86 12.07
N PRO A 67 6.10 -3.57 11.89
CA PRO A 67 4.79 -3.14 11.43
C PRO A 67 4.44 -3.75 10.07
N ASN A 68 3.15 -4.08 9.87
CA ASN A 68 2.61 -4.56 8.59
C ASN A 68 3.19 -5.90 8.12
N VAL A 69 3.75 -6.66 9.06
CA VAL A 69 3.96 -8.10 8.93
C VAL A 69 2.82 -8.79 9.65
N LYS A 70 1.99 -9.52 8.92
CA LYS A 70 0.83 -10.23 9.43
C LYS A 70 1.19 -11.68 9.70
N LEU A 71 0.84 -12.17 10.89
CA LEU A 71 0.82 -13.59 11.21
C LEU A 71 -0.46 -14.22 10.65
N LEU A 72 -0.29 -15.25 9.83
CA LEU A 72 -1.35 -16.09 9.29
C LEU A 72 -1.34 -17.44 10.00
N ASN A 73 -2.51 -17.92 10.40
CA ASN A 73 -2.67 -19.28 10.91
C ASN A 73 -2.93 -20.27 9.76
N TYR A 74 -3.03 -21.55 10.08
CA TYR A 74 -3.26 -22.60 9.07
C TYR A 74 -4.58 -22.43 8.30
N LEU A 75 -5.65 -21.87 8.89
CA LEU A 75 -6.92 -21.63 8.20
C LEU A 75 -6.78 -20.50 7.17
N ASP A 76 -6.06 -19.44 7.51
CA ASP A 76 -5.72 -18.37 6.57
C ASP A 76 -4.92 -18.93 5.38
N LEU A 77 -3.95 -19.81 5.65
CA LEU A 77 -3.17 -20.48 4.61
C LEU A 77 -4.03 -21.42 3.75
N VAL A 78 -4.95 -22.19 4.34
CA VAL A 78 -5.89 -23.04 3.59
C VAL A 78 -6.72 -22.19 2.63
N GLN A 79 -7.28 -21.07 3.08
CA GLN A 79 -8.05 -20.18 2.22
C GLN A 79 -7.20 -19.58 1.07
N ARG A 80 -5.91 -19.34 1.32
CA ARG A 80 -4.97 -18.79 0.33
C ARG A 80 -4.62 -19.82 -0.75
N PHE A 81 -4.33 -21.06 -0.36
CA PHE A 81 -3.86 -22.10 -1.27
C PHE A 81 -5.00 -22.95 -1.87
N ILE A 82 -6.15 -23.02 -1.19
CA ILE A 82 -7.34 -23.77 -1.61
C ILE A 82 -8.52 -22.78 -1.65
N PRO A 83 -8.54 -21.84 -2.62
CA PRO A 83 -9.57 -20.80 -2.69
C PRO A 83 -10.95 -21.33 -3.11
N ASN A 84 -11.02 -22.53 -3.69
CA ASN A 84 -12.26 -23.17 -4.14
C ASN A 84 -12.11 -24.70 -4.15
N SER A 85 -13.21 -25.42 -4.39
CA SER A 85 -13.26 -26.87 -4.38
C SER A 85 -12.62 -27.56 -5.59
N SER A 86 -12.20 -26.81 -6.61
CA SER A 86 -11.49 -27.36 -7.77
C SER A 86 -10.00 -27.60 -7.52
N ILE A 87 -9.44 -26.98 -6.48
CA ILE A 87 -8.07 -27.20 -6.03
C ILE A 87 -8.14 -28.11 -4.80
N THR A 88 -7.34 -29.17 -4.80
CA THR A 88 -7.25 -30.11 -3.68
C THR A 88 -5.89 -30.03 -3.02
N LEU A 89 -5.76 -30.64 -1.83
CA LEU A 89 -4.48 -30.72 -1.15
C LEU A 89 -3.42 -31.39 -2.02
N ALA A 90 -3.79 -32.36 -2.87
CA ALA A 90 -2.86 -33.09 -3.72
C ALA A 90 -2.18 -32.20 -4.79
N ASP A 91 -2.87 -31.14 -5.22
CA ASP A 91 -2.40 -30.21 -6.26
C ASP A 91 -1.38 -29.19 -5.73
N LEU A 92 -1.19 -29.12 -4.40
CA LEU A 92 -0.27 -28.19 -3.77
C LEU A 92 1.17 -28.72 -3.74
N PRO A 93 2.18 -27.83 -3.71
CA PRO A 93 3.57 -28.23 -3.48
C PRO A 93 3.74 -29.04 -2.20
N ASP A 94 4.63 -30.04 -2.23
CA ASP A 94 4.86 -30.98 -1.12
C ASP A 94 5.07 -30.27 0.23
N ALA A 95 5.87 -29.20 0.24
CA ALA A 95 6.17 -28.39 1.42
C ALA A 95 4.93 -27.71 2.03
N ILE A 96 3.97 -27.31 1.20
CA ILE A 96 2.71 -26.72 1.67
C ILE A 96 1.81 -27.81 2.23
N ARG A 97 1.73 -28.98 1.56
CA ARG A 97 0.94 -30.11 2.05
C ARG A 97 1.42 -30.58 3.43
N SER A 98 2.74 -30.73 3.59
CA SER A 98 3.34 -31.15 4.86
C SER A 98 3.08 -30.13 5.96
N CYS A 99 3.19 -28.84 5.66
CA CYS A 99 2.89 -27.77 6.60
C CYS A 99 1.41 -27.84 7.03
N LEU A 100 0.47 -27.80 6.09
CA LEU A 100 -0.97 -27.77 6.40
C LEU A 100 -1.43 -28.99 7.23
N ALA A 101 -0.80 -30.15 7.03
CA ALA A 101 -1.07 -31.36 7.82
C ALA A 101 -0.74 -31.18 9.33
N MET A 102 0.18 -30.28 9.66
CA MET A 102 0.64 -30.01 11.04
C MET A 102 -0.20 -28.94 11.78
N LYS A 103 -1.25 -28.40 11.14
CA LYS A 103 -2.23 -27.47 11.75
C LYS A 103 -1.57 -26.28 12.46
N GLU A 104 -1.65 -26.19 13.79
CA GLU A 104 -1.18 -25.04 14.59
C GLU A 104 0.32 -24.75 14.43
N LYS A 105 1.10 -25.75 14.04
CA LYS A 105 2.53 -25.61 13.75
C LYS A 105 2.81 -25.08 12.34
N CYS A 106 1.78 -24.89 11.52
CA CYS A 106 1.87 -24.28 10.20
C CYS A 106 1.40 -22.83 10.27
N GLN A 107 2.33 -21.91 10.05
CA GLN A 107 2.09 -20.48 10.14
C GLN A 107 2.58 -19.80 8.87
N GLY A 108 2.01 -18.64 8.56
CA GLY A 108 2.46 -17.81 7.45
C GLY A 108 2.83 -16.43 7.93
N TYR A 109 3.91 -15.87 7.41
CA TYR A 109 4.21 -14.45 7.57
C TYR A 109 3.92 -13.76 6.25
N GLU A 110 2.94 -12.86 6.26
CA GLU A 110 2.61 -12.02 5.12
C GLU A 110 3.15 -10.61 5.35
N MET A 111 3.90 -10.09 4.39
CA MET A 111 4.46 -8.74 4.42
C MET A 111 3.95 -7.96 3.21
N ILE A 112 3.39 -6.77 3.46
CA ILE A 112 2.83 -5.92 2.40
C ILE A 112 3.39 -4.49 2.51
N PRO A 113 4.71 -4.27 2.33
CA PRO A 113 5.24 -2.92 2.32
C PRO A 113 4.78 -2.18 1.06
N ILE A 114 4.38 -0.93 1.25
CA ILE A 114 3.86 -0.07 0.20
C ILE A 114 4.34 1.37 0.45
N GLU A 115 4.77 1.99 -0.63
CA GLU A 115 4.99 3.43 -0.69
C GLU A 115 4.05 4.00 -1.74
N ARG A 116 3.32 5.06 -1.36
CA ARG A 116 2.41 5.75 -2.27
C ARG A 116 2.52 7.25 -2.07
N ASN A 117 2.96 7.95 -3.10
CA ASN A 117 2.86 9.40 -3.20
C ASN A 117 1.64 9.76 -4.07
N SER A 118 0.81 10.64 -3.56
CA SER A 118 -0.37 11.16 -4.24
C SER A 118 -0.28 12.68 -4.34
N LYS A 119 -0.17 13.17 -5.57
CA LYS A 119 -0.02 14.59 -5.86
C LYS A 119 -1.20 15.11 -6.67
N ARG A 120 -1.91 16.09 -6.12
CA ARG A 120 -2.99 16.76 -6.85
C ARG A 120 -2.43 17.78 -7.84
N TYR A 121 -3.09 17.90 -8.98
CA TYR A 121 -2.73 18.85 -10.03
C TYR A 121 -3.98 19.37 -10.74
N GLY A 122 -3.80 20.37 -11.61
CA GLY A 122 -4.90 20.96 -12.37
C GLY A 122 -5.43 22.26 -11.76
N ASN A 123 -6.73 22.52 -11.96
CA ASN A 123 -7.33 23.79 -11.56
C ASN A 123 -7.68 23.81 -10.06
N VAL A 124 -7.03 24.71 -9.32
CA VAL A 124 -7.21 24.87 -7.87
C VAL A 124 -8.65 25.20 -7.48
N ILE A 125 -9.31 26.09 -8.22
CA ILE A 125 -10.69 26.51 -7.92
C ILE A 125 -11.65 25.33 -8.11
N LEU A 126 -11.48 24.56 -9.18
CA LEU A 126 -12.31 23.37 -9.42
C LEU A 126 -12.07 22.27 -8.39
N ASP A 127 -10.85 22.11 -7.86
CA ASP A 127 -10.56 21.11 -6.81
C ASP A 127 -11.12 21.56 -5.45
N VAL A 128 -10.92 22.83 -5.06
CA VAL A 128 -11.42 23.39 -3.79
C VAL A 128 -12.95 23.39 -3.76
N LEU A 129 -13.60 23.78 -4.86
CA LEU A 129 -15.06 23.72 -4.99
C LEU A 129 -15.57 22.30 -5.34
N ASN A 130 -14.70 21.30 -5.32
CA ASN A 130 -14.99 19.88 -5.56
C ASN A 130 -15.59 19.55 -6.93
N PHE A 131 -15.62 20.48 -7.90
CA PHE A 131 -16.16 20.22 -9.25
C PHE A 131 -15.30 19.23 -10.04
N ARG A 132 -13.98 19.30 -9.90
CA ARG A 132 -13.05 18.37 -10.56
C ARG A 132 -11.75 18.26 -9.77
N ARG A 133 -11.30 17.03 -9.54
CA ARG A 133 -10.03 16.74 -8.88
C ARG A 133 -9.19 15.83 -9.76
N GLN A 134 -7.96 16.24 -10.03
CA GLN A 134 -7.00 15.42 -10.77
C GLN A 134 -5.85 15.05 -9.84
N THR A 135 -5.51 13.77 -9.81
CA THR A 135 -4.51 13.22 -8.91
C THR A 135 -3.54 12.34 -9.68
N LYS A 136 -2.25 12.53 -9.49
CA LYS A 136 -1.20 11.63 -9.97
C LYS A 136 -0.73 10.80 -8.77
N ILE A 137 -0.80 9.48 -8.91
CA ILE A 137 -0.33 8.56 -7.88
C ILE A 137 0.93 7.87 -8.41
N THR A 138 1.97 7.86 -7.59
CA THR A 138 3.22 7.14 -7.86
C THR A 138 3.65 6.32 -6.65
N GLY A 139 4.46 5.30 -6.86
CA GLY A 139 5.02 4.52 -5.76
C GLY A 139 5.36 3.10 -6.14
N TRP A 140 5.36 2.21 -5.15
CA TRP A 140 5.62 0.79 -5.32
C TRP A 140 4.87 -0.01 -4.25
N ARG A 141 4.61 -1.28 -4.55
CA ARG A 141 3.94 -2.22 -3.65
C ARG A 141 4.59 -3.57 -3.73
N PHE A 142 4.93 -4.16 -2.60
CA PHE A 142 5.43 -5.52 -2.52
C PHE A 142 4.48 -6.35 -1.66
N GLN A 143 4.26 -7.60 -2.03
CA GLN A 143 3.51 -8.56 -1.24
C GLN A 143 4.26 -9.87 -1.23
N ALA A 144 4.72 -10.29 -0.05
CA ALA A 144 5.36 -11.58 0.14
C ALA A 144 4.63 -12.42 1.17
N LEU A 145 4.66 -13.72 0.95
CA LEU A 145 4.17 -14.74 1.86
C LEU A 145 5.27 -15.78 2.08
N LEU A 146 5.67 -15.91 3.33
CA LEU A 146 6.53 -16.99 3.81
C LEU A 146 5.64 -17.99 4.55
N VAL A 147 5.81 -19.27 4.27
CA VAL A 147 5.14 -20.35 5.01
C VAL A 147 6.19 -21.04 5.86
N LEU A 148 5.87 -21.18 7.14
CA LEU A 148 6.72 -21.73 8.17
C LEU A 148 6.10 -23.00 8.73
N GLN A 149 6.93 -24.00 8.90
CA GLN A 149 6.63 -25.19 9.66
C GLN A 149 7.47 -25.13 10.93
N GLU A 150 6.79 -24.92 12.07
CA GLU A 150 7.43 -24.57 13.34
C GLU A 150 8.34 -23.34 13.17
N ASP A 151 9.65 -23.51 13.32
CA ASP A 151 10.63 -22.42 13.25
C ASP A 151 11.35 -22.31 11.90
N LEU A 152 10.97 -23.11 10.89
CA LEU A 152 11.67 -23.19 9.60
C LEU A 152 10.77 -22.72 8.45
N VAL A 153 11.30 -21.86 7.58
CA VAL A 153 10.62 -21.47 6.34
C VAL A 153 10.62 -22.65 5.38
N VAL A 154 9.45 -23.14 5.00
CA VAL A 154 9.30 -24.29 4.08
C VAL A 154 8.90 -23.86 2.67
N TYR A 155 8.28 -22.69 2.53
CA TYR A 155 7.86 -22.16 1.24
C TYR A 155 7.91 -20.64 1.24
N LYS A 156 8.19 -20.05 0.08
CA LYS A 156 8.17 -18.60 -0.12
C LYS A 156 7.57 -18.25 -1.46
N LEU A 157 6.81 -17.15 -1.49
CA LEU A 157 6.30 -16.55 -2.71
C LEU A 157 6.20 -15.03 -2.54
N TRP A 158 6.34 -14.31 -3.64
CA TRP A 158 6.19 -12.86 -3.66
C TRP A 158 5.49 -12.42 -4.94
N SER A 159 4.94 -11.21 -4.88
CA SER A 159 4.27 -10.50 -5.96
C SER A 159 4.36 -9.00 -5.67
N GLY A 160 3.96 -8.15 -6.61
CA GLY A 160 3.92 -6.73 -6.38
C GLY A 160 3.94 -5.89 -7.65
N GLU A 161 4.01 -4.59 -7.45
CA GLU A 161 4.10 -3.55 -8.48
C GLU A 161 5.36 -2.73 -8.21
N PRO A 162 6.45 -2.93 -8.97
CA PRO A 162 7.69 -2.19 -8.75
C PRO A 162 7.55 -0.71 -9.09
N HIS A 163 6.63 -0.38 -10.01
CA HIS A 163 6.36 0.99 -10.44
C HIS A 163 4.84 1.18 -10.54
N ILE A 164 4.29 2.00 -9.65
CA ILE A 164 2.91 2.48 -9.71
C ILE A 164 2.94 3.86 -10.38
N LEU A 165 2.12 4.03 -11.41
CA LEU A 165 1.86 5.32 -12.05
C LEU A 165 0.39 5.36 -12.49
N GLU A 166 -0.43 6.07 -11.72
CA GLU A 166 -1.87 6.18 -11.99
C GLU A 166 -2.27 7.65 -12.11
N TYR A 167 -3.25 7.91 -12.98
CA TYR A 167 -3.87 9.22 -13.15
C TYR A 167 -5.36 9.09 -12.87
N GLU A 168 -5.83 9.77 -11.83
CA GLU A 168 -7.24 9.82 -11.46
C GLU A 168 -7.83 11.18 -11.84
N ASP A 169 -8.96 11.19 -12.54
CA ASP A 169 -9.74 12.41 -12.86
C ASP A 169 -11.18 12.24 -12.35
N ARG A 170 -11.45 12.77 -11.16
CA ARG A 170 -12.78 12.73 -10.55
C ARG A 170 -13.54 13.99 -10.90
N LYS A 171 -14.69 13.83 -11.56
CA LYS A 171 -15.62 14.93 -11.89
C LYS A 171 -16.86 14.83 -11.00
N ASN A 172 -17.15 15.87 -10.23
CA ASN A 172 -18.38 15.97 -9.45
C ASN A 172 -19.18 17.15 -10.00
N PRO A 173 -20.10 16.93 -10.97
CA PRO A 173 -20.82 18.03 -11.61
C PRO A 173 -21.65 18.88 -10.64
N LEU A 174 -22.08 18.30 -9.52
CA LEU A 174 -22.82 19.02 -8.46
C LEU A 174 -21.90 19.68 -7.42
N GLY A 175 -20.58 19.54 -7.57
CA GLY A 175 -19.58 20.19 -6.73
C GLY A 175 -19.79 19.92 -5.24
N PRO A 176 -19.93 20.96 -4.39
CA PRO A 176 -20.11 20.78 -2.94
C PRO A 176 -21.40 20.05 -2.56
N LEU A 177 -22.46 20.14 -3.38
CA LEU A 177 -23.75 19.52 -3.08
C LEU A 177 -23.74 18.00 -3.26
N GLN A 178 -22.77 17.45 -4.00
CA GLN A 178 -22.72 16.02 -4.30
C GLN A 178 -22.36 15.15 -3.07
N ASP A 179 -21.57 15.70 -2.14
CA ASP A 179 -21.14 14.96 -0.93
C ASP A 179 -22.17 15.06 0.22
N VAL A 180 -23.12 16.00 0.17
CA VAL A 180 -24.19 16.16 1.19
C VAL A 180 -25.11 14.95 1.23
N GLY A 181 -25.36 14.30 0.08
CA GLY A 181 -26.18 13.09 0.00
C GLY A 181 -25.59 11.88 0.74
N ARG A 182 -24.25 11.77 0.84
CA ARG A 182 -23.59 10.69 1.59
C ARG A 182 -23.64 10.88 3.10
N VAL A 183 -23.61 12.13 3.56
CA VAL A 183 -23.68 12.44 5.00
C VAL A 183 -25.09 12.14 5.51
N LEU A 184 -26.13 12.46 4.73
CA LEU A 184 -27.52 12.20 5.12
C LEU A 184 -27.85 10.70 5.15
N SER A 185 -27.31 9.88 4.24
CA SER A 185 -27.54 8.43 4.22
C SER A 185 -26.86 7.62 5.34
N VAL A 186 -26.06 8.27 6.20
CA VAL A 186 -25.44 7.64 7.38
C VAL A 186 -26.31 7.82 8.63
N PHE A 187 -27.34 8.67 8.56
CA PHE A 187 -28.26 8.96 9.66
C PHE A 187 -29.64 8.28 9.51
N ASP A 188 -29.81 7.43 8.49
CA ASP A 188 -30.94 6.51 8.29
C ASP A 188 -30.49 5.06 8.51
#